data_AF-A0A1M5BTQ9-F1
#
_entry.id   AF-A0A1M5BTQ9-F1
#
_cell.length_a   1.000
_cell.length_b   1.000
_cell.length_c   1.000
_cell.angle_alpha   90.00
_cell.angle_beta   90.00
_cell.angle_gamma   90.00
#
_symmetry.space_group_name_H-M   'P 1'
#
loop_
_entity.id
_entity.type
_entity.pdbx_description
1 polymer ?
#
loop_
_entity_poly.entity_id
_entity_poly.type
_entity_poly.pdbx_seq_one_letter_code
_entity_poly.pdbx_strand_id
1 'polypeptide(L)'
;MGTIHKIGRRKTAVARVYVSEGTGKITVNKREFENYFPTATLQYKVLQPLAMTDNASNFDVKINVYGGGSTGQAEAVRMAIARAMCEVEAENRAILKPEGLLTRDPRMVERKKFGQKKARKRFQFSKR
;
A
#
# COMPACT_ATOMS: atom_id res chain seq x y z
N MET A 1 -25.31 5.73 0.27
CA MET A 1 -24.07 5.36 0.97
C MET A 1 -22.99 6.41 0.72
N GLY A 2 -22.19 6.74 1.73
CA GLY A 2 -21.12 7.73 1.64
C GLY A 2 -19.82 7.12 1.11
N THR A 3 -19.00 7.94 0.46
CA THR A 3 -17.64 7.54 0.03
C THR A 3 -16.77 7.25 1.26
N ILE A 4 -16.27 6.02 1.38
CA ILE A 4 -15.36 5.63 2.46
C ILE A 4 -13.95 6.13 2.13
N HIS A 5 -13.36 6.90 3.05
CA HIS A 5 -12.01 7.43 2.90
C HIS A 5 -11.06 6.82 3.94
N LYS A 6 -9.98 6.19 3.45
CA LYS A 6 -8.91 5.67 4.30
C LYS A 6 -7.52 6.01 3.76
N ILE A 7 -6.56 6.00 4.68
CA ILE A 7 -5.18 6.36 4.41
C ILE A 7 -4.28 5.14 4.64
N GLY A 8 -3.34 4.96 3.71
CA GLY A 8 -2.25 4.01 3.80
C GLY A 8 -0.91 4.71 3.67
N ARG A 9 0.12 4.21 4.37
CA ARG A 9 1.46 4.78 4.37
C ARG A 9 2.50 3.67 4.39
N ARG A 10 3.52 3.79 3.55
CA ARG A 10 4.65 2.87 3.51
C ARG A 10 5.92 3.60 3.13
N LYS A 11 6.94 3.50 3.98
CA LYS A 11 8.15 4.33 3.85
C LYS A 11 7.76 5.81 3.72
N THR A 12 8.07 6.42 2.58
CA THR A 12 7.71 7.81 2.24
C THR A 12 6.44 7.93 1.40
N ALA A 13 5.84 6.82 0.96
CA ALA A 13 4.62 6.81 0.17
C ALA A 13 3.39 7.01 1.07
N VAL A 14 2.47 7.86 0.61
CA VAL A 14 1.17 8.11 1.23
C VAL A 14 0.09 7.90 0.17
N ALA A 15 -0.87 7.03 0.47
CA ALA A 15 -2.03 6.72 -0.36
C ALA A 15 -3.30 7.17 0.37
N ARG A 16 -4.13 7.94 -0.33
CA ARG A 16 -5.50 8.26 0.08
C ARG A 16 -6.43 7.51 -0.86
N VAL A 17 -7.27 6.66 -0.29
CA VAL A 17 -8.18 5.80 -1.04
C VAL A 17 -9.61 6.20 -0.72
N TYR A 18 -10.40 6.35 -1.77
CA TYR A 18 -11.82 6.60 -1.73
C TYR A 18 -12.53 5.40 -2.34
N VAL A 19 -13.36 4.74 -1.56
CA VAL A 19 -14.13 3.56 -1.97
C VAL A 19 -15.60 3.94 -2.05
N SER A 20 -16.24 3.55 -3.14
CA SER A 20 -17.68 3.68 -3.38
C SER A 20 -18.20 2.38 -3.97
N GLU A 21 -19.46 2.05 -3.71
CA GLU A 21 -20.14 0.93 -4.38
C GLU A 21 -20.17 1.17 -5.89
N GLY A 22 -19.85 0.15 -6.70
CA GLY A 22 -19.64 0.31 -8.14
C GLY A 22 -19.33 -0.99 -8.87
N THR A 23 -18.63 -0.88 -10.00
CA THR A 23 -18.39 -1.99 -10.95
C THR A 23 -16.99 -2.59 -10.85
N GLY A 24 -16.19 -2.20 -9.86
CA GLY A 24 -14.82 -2.69 -9.68
C GLY A 24 -13.75 -1.83 -10.35
N LYS A 25 -14.08 -0.60 -10.78
CA LYS A 25 -13.14 0.25 -11.50
C LYS A 25 -12.11 0.88 -10.55
N ILE A 26 -10.84 0.56 -10.79
CA ILE A 26 -9.71 1.11 -10.02
C ILE A 26 -8.99 2.19 -10.83
N THR A 27 -8.84 3.37 -10.25
CA THR A 27 -8.08 4.49 -10.85
C THR A 27 -7.03 5.03 -9.88
N VAL A 28 -5.82 5.31 -10.39
CA VAL A 28 -4.69 5.81 -9.60
C VAL A 28 -4.18 7.11 -10.21
N ASN A 29 -4.25 8.21 -9.47
CA ASN A 29 -3.80 9.54 -9.93
C ASN A 29 -4.34 9.92 -11.32
N LYS A 30 -5.63 9.68 -11.56
CA LYS A 30 -6.33 9.92 -12.84
C LYS A 30 -5.83 9.05 -14.02
N ARG A 31 -5.05 8.01 -13.75
CA ARG A 31 -4.62 7.00 -14.72
C ARG A 31 -5.27 5.66 -14.41
N GLU A 32 -5.33 4.79 -15.40
CA GLU A 32 -5.74 3.40 -15.20
C GLU A 32 -4.73 2.64 -14.34
N PHE A 33 -5.25 1.70 -13.57
CA PHE A 33 -4.49 0.90 -12.62
C PHE A 33 -3.34 0.12 -13.28
N GLU A 34 -3.62 -0.53 -14.41
CA GLU A 34 -2.64 -1.33 -15.17
C GLU A 34 -1.50 -0.46 -15.71
N ASN A 35 -1.85 0.76 -16.16
CA ASN A 35 -0.89 1.74 -16.66
C ASN A 35 -0.01 2.33 -15.54
N TYR A 36 -0.53 2.43 -14.31
CA TYR A 36 0.24 2.95 -13.17
C TYR A 36 1.15 1.89 -12.55
N PHE A 37 0.65 0.65 -12.43
CA PHE A 37 1.40 -0.49 -11.92
C PHE A 37 1.56 -1.55 -13.02
N PRO A 38 2.59 -1.46 -13.88
CA PRO A 38 2.76 -2.39 -15.00
C PRO A 38 3.18 -3.80 -14.55
N THR A 39 3.74 -3.94 -13.35
CA THR A 39 4.24 -5.23 -12.84
C THR A 39 3.11 -6.02 -12.18
N ALA A 40 2.85 -7.23 -12.66
CA ALA A 40 1.83 -8.14 -12.13
C ALA A 40 1.94 -8.37 -10.61
N THR A 41 3.15 -8.48 -10.06
CA THR A 41 3.36 -8.64 -8.61
C THR A 41 2.86 -7.43 -7.81
N LEU A 42 2.94 -6.22 -8.37
CA LEU A 42 2.43 -5.01 -7.71
C LEU A 42 0.91 -4.95 -7.80
N GLN A 43 0.35 -5.36 -8.94
CA GLN A 43 -1.09 -5.44 -9.13
C GLN A 43 -1.72 -6.42 -8.14
N TYR A 44 -1.14 -7.62 -8.02
CA TYR A 44 -1.56 -8.63 -7.06
C TYR A 44 -1.59 -8.09 -5.63
N LYS A 45 -0.54 -7.37 -5.20
CA LYS A 45 -0.51 -6.75 -3.85
C LYS A 45 -1.66 -5.77 -3.63
N VAL A 46 -2.03 -4.97 -4.63
CA VAL A 46 -3.11 -3.99 -4.48
C VAL A 46 -4.48 -4.67 -4.44
N LEU A 47 -4.67 -5.73 -5.24
CA LEU A 47 -5.92 -6.48 -5.34
C LEU A 47 -6.12 -7.47 -4.19
N GLN A 48 -5.05 -7.93 -3.54
CA GLN A 48 -5.06 -8.89 -2.43
C GLN A 48 -6.19 -8.65 -1.38
N PRO A 49 -6.37 -7.45 -0.79
CA PRO A 49 -7.43 -7.23 0.19
C PRO A 49 -8.85 -7.32 -0.40
N LEU A 50 -9.05 -7.00 -1.68
CA LEU A 50 -10.36 -7.11 -2.33
C LEU A 50 -10.68 -8.57 -2.68
N ALA A 51 -9.67 -9.32 -3.11
CA ALA A 51 -9.78 -10.74 -3.42
C ALA A 51 -10.07 -11.58 -2.16
N MET A 52 -9.45 -11.25 -1.03
CA MET A 52 -9.67 -11.97 0.24
C MET A 52 -11.06 -11.72 0.85
N THR A 53 -11.73 -10.64 0.48
CA THR A 53 -13.08 -10.30 0.97
C THR A 53 -14.14 -10.51 -0.11
N ASP A 54 -13.83 -11.20 -1.21
CA ASP A 54 -14.71 -11.46 -2.36
C ASP A 54 -15.43 -10.21 -2.91
N ASN A 55 -14.79 -9.05 -2.77
CA ASN A 55 -15.38 -7.73 -3.05
C ASN A 55 -14.73 -7.04 -4.27
N ALA A 56 -14.04 -7.81 -5.10
CA ALA A 56 -13.29 -7.28 -6.24
C ALA A 56 -14.16 -6.54 -7.27
N SER A 57 -15.40 -6.99 -7.46
CA SER A 57 -16.32 -6.47 -8.48
C SER A 57 -17.36 -5.48 -7.92
N ASN A 58 -17.43 -5.32 -6.60
CA ASN A 58 -18.52 -4.61 -5.92
C ASN A 58 -18.20 -3.13 -5.66
N PHE A 59 -16.92 -2.74 -5.71
CA PHE A 59 -16.49 -1.41 -5.30
C PHE A 59 -15.59 -0.74 -6.33
N ASP A 60 -15.90 0.51 -6.64
CA ASP A 60 -15.02 1.41 -7.36
C ASP A 60 -14.01 2.05 -6.40
N VAL A 61 -12.76 2.14 -6.83
CA VAL A 61 -11.65 2.62 -6.01
C VAL A 61 -10.92 3.77 -6.70
N LYS A 62 -11.00 4.96 -6.10
CA LYS A 62 -10.24 6.14 -6.53
C LYS A 62 -9.07 6.36 -5.59
N ILE A 63 -7.87 6.38 -6.13
CA ILE A 63 -6.62 6.39 -5.36
C ILE A 63 -5.81 7.62 -5.72
N ASN A 64 -5.48 8.43 -4.71
CA ASN A 64 -4.49 9.49 -4.80
C ASN A 64 -3.23 9.09 -4.04
N VAL A 65 -2.11 8.92 -4.75
CA VAL A 65 -0.83 8.49 -4.16
C VAL A 65 0.27 9.49 -4.46
N TYR A 66 1.10 9.78 -3.47
CA TYR A 66 2.29 10.61 -3.63
C TYR A 66 3.45 10.10 -2.76
N GLY A 67 4.68 10.44 -3.18
CA GLY A 67 5.91 10.06 -2.49
C GLY A 67 6.32 8.59 -2.68
N GLY A 68 7.56 8.29 -2.30
CA GLY A 68 8.14 6.94 -2.41
C GLY A 68 8.36 6.48 -3.86
N GLY A 69 8.43 5.16 -4.03
CA GLY A 69 8.49 4.50 -5.34
C GLY A 69 7.34 3.50 -5.51
N SER A 70 7.21 2.91 -6.69
CA SER A 70 6.08 2.05 -7.08
C SER A 70 5.75 0.94 -6.07
N THR A 71 6.77 0.26 -5.55
CA THR A 71 6.60 -0.82 -4.54
C THR A 71 6.03 -0.31 -3.22
N GLY A 72 6.54 0.81 -2.72
CA GLY A 72 6.04 1.44 -1.49
C GLY A 72 4.62 1.99 -1.68
N GLN A 73 4.34 2.54 -2.86
CA GLN A 73 3.02 3.03 -3.23
C GLN A 73 1.99 1.90 -3.27
N ALA A 74 2.28 0.78 -3.93
CA ALA A 74 1.40 -0.39 -3.98
C ALA A 74 1.08 -0.93 -2.57
N GLU A 75 2.10 -1.05 -1.69
CA GLU A 75 1.91 -1.49 -0.31
C GLU A 75 1.12 -0.48 0.55
N ALA A 76 1.29 0.83 0.30
CA ALA A 76 0.49 1.87 0.95
C ALA A 76 -0.98 1.76 0.52
N VAL A 77 -1.25 1.61 -0.78
CA VAL A 77 -2.59 1.40 -1.32
C VAL A 77 -3.23 0.15 -0.74
N ARG A 78 -2.52 -0.98 -0.73
CA ARG A 78 -2.97 -2.25 -0.14
C ARG A 78 -3.50 -2.06 1.29
N MET A 79 -2.73 -1.37 2.14
CA MET A 79 -3.16 -1.12 3.53
C MET A 79 -4.37 -0.18 3.61
N ALA A 80 -4.48 0.80 2.72
CA ALA A 80 -5.62 1.71 2.68
C ALA A 80 -6.92 1.00 2.27
N ILE A 81 -6.85 0.12 1.26
CA ILE A 81 -7.98 -0.69 0.82
C ILE A 81 -8.42 -1.67 1.91
N ALA A 82 -7.47 -2.38 2.55
CA ALA A 82 -7.79 -3.28 3.66
C ALA A 82 -8.53 -2.56 4.81
N ARG A 83 -8.13 -1.32 5.11
CA ARG A 83 -8.82 -0.49 6.11
C ARG A 83 -10.20 -0.04 5.67
N ALA A 84 -10.39 0.21 4.38
CA ALA A 84 -11.70 0.59 3.85
C ALA A 84 -12.67 -0.60 3.90
N MET A 85 -12.22 -1.81 3.55
CA MET A 85 -13.04 -3.03 3.63
C MET A 85 -13.47 -3.36 5.07
N CYS A 86 -12.64 -3.07 6.07
CA CYS A 86 -13.04 -3.21 7.49
C CYS A 86 -14.10 -2.19 7.94
N GLU A 87 -14.25 -1.07 7.23
CA GLU A 87 -15.29 -0.06 7.52
C GLU A 87 -16.58 -0.35 6.77
N VAL A 88 -16.49 -0.98 5.58
CA VAL A 88 -17.65 -1.56 4.88
C VAL A 88 -18.29 -2.63 5.76
N GLU A 89 -17.49 -3.57 6.24
CA GLU A 89 -17.97 -4.68 7.06
C GLU A 89 -16.93 -5.06 8.10
N ALA A 90 -17.35 -5.11 9.36
CA ALA A 90 -16.47 -5.34 10.49
C ALA A 90 -15.88 -6.77 10.51
N GLU A 91 -16.58 -7.74 9.91
CA GLU A 91 -16.17 -9.15 9.85
C GLU A 91 -14.93 -9.37 9.00
N ASN A 92 -14.71 -8.52 7.99
CA ASN A 92 -13.51 -8.54 7.14
C ASN A 92 -12.22 -8.42 7.95
N ARG A 93 -12.26 -7.85 9.16
CA ARG A 93 -11.09 -7.78 10.05
C ARG A 93 -10.58 -9.16 10.45
N ALA A 94 -11.46 -10.15 10.62
CA ALA A 94 -11.07 -11.51 11.00
C ALA A 94 -10.25 -12.20 9.89
N ILE A 95 -10.54 -11.87 8.63
CA ILE A 95 -9.86 -12.40 7.45
C ILE A 95 -8.56 -11.63 7.17
N LEU A 96 -8.61 -10.29 7.23
CA LEU A 96 -7.49 -9.43 6.81
C LEU A 96 -6.38 -9.28 7.87
N LYS A 97 -6.69 -9.49 9.16
CA LYS A 97 -5.73 -9.32 10.26
C LYS A 97 -4.68 -10.44 10.33
N PRO A 98 -5.03 -11.73 10.23
CA PRO A 98 -4.06 -12.83 10.20
C PRO A 98 -3.06 -12.69 9.04
N GLU A 99 -3.52 -12.23 7.88
CA GLU A 99 -2.70 -11.97 6.69
C GLU A 99 -1.79 -10.73 6.80
N GLY A 100 -1.85 -9.99 7.92
CA GLY A 100 -0.99 -8.84 8.17
C GLY A 100 -1.30 -7.61 7.31
N LEU A 101 -2.46 -7.54 6.64
CA LEU A 101 -2.82 -6.46 5.70
C LEU A 101 -3.18 -5.14 6.40
N LEU A 102 -3.57 -5.22 7.68
CA LEU A 102 -3.94 -4.05 8.49
C LEU A 102 -2.75 -3.42 9.21
N THR A 103 -1.64 -4.14 9.33
CA THR A 103 -0.44 -3.70 10.06
C THR A 103 0.39 -2.77 9.20
N ARG A 104 0.65 -1.56 9.72
CA ARG A 104 1.57 -0.63 9.06
C ARG A 104 3.00 -1.12 9.24
N ASP A 105 3.68 -1.43 8.14
CA ASP A 105 5.08 -1.84 8.20
C ASP A 105 5.98 -0.62 8.56
N PRO A 106 6.64 -0.64 9.74
CA PRO A 106 7.37 0.50 10.29
C PRO A 106 8.78 0.67 9.68
N ARG A 107 9.24 -0.27 8.83
CA ARG A 107 10.61 -0.21 8.27
C ARG A 107 10.85 1.08 7.50
N MET A 108 11.89 1.80 7.89
CA MET A 108 12.35 3.04 7.26
C MET A 108 13.82 2.94 6.86
N VAL A 109 14.24 3.79 5.91
CA VAL A 109 15.65 3.89 5.54
C VAL A 109 16.41 4.50 6.72
N GLU A 110 17.39 3.76 7.24
CA GLU A 110 18.27 4.27 8.28
C GLU A 110 19.12 5.43 7.76
N ARG A 111 19.34 6.44 8.61
CA ARG A 111 20.21 7.57 8.27
C ARG A 111 21.66 7.13 8.05
N LYS A 112 22.41 7.88 7.24
CA LYS A 112 23.87 7.76 7.17
C LYS A 112 24.49 8.16 8.52
N LYS A 113 25.42 7.35 9.02
CA LYS A 113 26.20 7.64 10.24
C LYS A 113 27.56 8.24 9.85
N PHE A 114 28.08 9.15 10.65
CA PHE A 114 29.41 9.71 10.42
C PHE A 114 30.47 8.60 10.51
N GLY A 115 31.58 8.74 9.78
CA GLY A 115 32.63 7.72 9.71
C GLY A 115 32.23 6.43 8.98
N GLN A 116 31.06 6.37 8.33
CA GLN A 116 30.58 5.21 7.57
C GLN A 116 30.21 5.59 6.13
N LYS A 117 30.38 4.63 5.20
CA LYS A 117 30.03 4.82 3.78
C LYS A 117 28.51 4.85 3.56
N LYS A 118 27.74 4.08 4.35
CA LYS A 118 26.27 4.06 4.36
C LYS A 118 25.75 3.94 5.81
N ALA A 119 24.48 3.58 6.02
CA ALA A 119 23.88 3.43 7.35
C ALA A 119 24.63 2.44 8.28
N ARG A 120 25.18 1.36 7.70
CA ARG A 120 25.95 0.32 8.42
C ARG A 120 27.29 -0.04 7.77
N LYS A 121 27.47 0.22 6.46
CA LYS A 121 28.69 -0.13 5.71
C LYS A 121 29.86 0.73 6.17
N ARG A 122 30.88 0.09 6.77
CA ARG A 122 32.14 0.73 7.17
C ARG A 122 33.11 0.83 5.98
N PHE A 123 34.09 1.72 6.08
CA PHE A 123 35.23 1.72 5.20
C PHE A 123 36.11 0.48 5.48
N GLN A 124 36.86 0.03 4.48
CA GLN A 124 37.82 -1.05 4.68
C GLN A 124 38.94 -0.54 5.60
N PHE A 125 39.25 -1.31 6.64
CA PHE A 125 40.35 -1.03 7.55
C PHE A 125 41.58 -1.84 7.13
N SER A 126 42.75 -1.18 7.03
CA SER A 126 44.05 -1.85 6.87
C SER A 126 44.79 -1.76 8.21
N LYS A 127 45.32 -2.89 8.68
CA LYS A 127 46.03 -2.99 9.97
C LYS A 127 47.51 -2.55 9.90
N ARG A 128 48.05 -2.36 8.70
CA ARG A 128 49.47 -2.07 8.47
C ARG A 128 49.88 -0.74 9.08
#